data_AF-A0A662L2B0-F1
#
_entry.id   AF-A0A662L2B0-F1
#
_cell.length_a   1.000
_cell.length_b   1.000
_cell.length_c   1.000
_cell.angle_alpha   90.00
_cell.angle_beta   90.00
_cell.angle_gamma   90.00
#
_symmetry.space_group_name_H-M   'P 1'
#
loop_
_entity.id
_entity.type
_entity.pdbx_description
1 polymer ?
#
loop_
_entity_poly.entity_id
_entity_poly.type
_entity_poly.pdbx_seq_one_letter_code
_entity_poly.pdbx_strand_id
1 'polypeptide(L)'
;MPVEGGEIAGDVCVYVVVLILIIIVLYVALYLILVRRKEVRMFCDYCGETRIAISDCCNAPIKVKGIRYICRACGKDAEPICAVCRHRMGVKEYGRIGHGK
;
A
#
# COMPACT_ATOMS: atom_id res chain seq x y z
N MET A 1 -60.10 0.61 5.75
CA MET A 1 -59.00 1.32 5.05
C MET A 1 -57.72 0.62 5.43
N PRO A 2 -57.19 -0.27 4.57
CA PRO A 2 -56.00 -1.06 4.90
C PRO A 2 -54.75 -0.19 4.76
N VAL A 3 -53.85 -0.32 5.74
CA VAL A 3 -52.57 0.39 5.81
C VAL A 3 -51.52 -0.52 5.18
N GLU A 4 -51.43 -0.51 3.85
CA GLU A 4 -50.44 -1.31 3.09
C GLU A 4 -49.16 -0.52 2.74
N GLY A 5 -48.80 0.47 3.58
CA GLY A 5 -47.65 1.35 3.34
C GLY A 5 -46.39 1.00 4.15
N GLY A 6 -46.42 -0.04 4.97
CA GLY A 6 -45.37 -0.32 5.97
C GLY A 6 -44.17 -1.14 5.45
N GLU A 7 -44.40 -2.10 4.54
CA GLU A 7 -43.35 -3.05 4.13
C GLU A 7 -42.32 -2.44 3.17
N ILE A 8 -42.76 -1.56 2.27
CA ILE A 8 -41.86 -0.86 1.32
C ILE A 8 -40.90 0.14 2.00
N ALA A 9 -41.30 0.74 3.12
CA ALA A 9 -40.44 1.68 3.85
C ALA A 9 -39.30 0.96 4.60
N GLY A 10 -39.57 -0.24 5.12
CA GLY A 10 -38.56 -1.07 5.77
C GLY A 10 -37.51 -1.58 4.80
N ASP A 11 -37.95 -2.06 3.63
CA ASP A 11 -37.08 -2.65 2.61
C ASP A 11 -36.08 -1.62 2.04
N VAL A 12 -36.54 -0.39 1.78
CA VAL A 12 -35.67 0.70 1.31
C VAL A 12 -34.64 1.09 2.37
N CYS A 13 -35.01 1.15 3.64
CA CYS A 13 -34.09 1.44 4.73
C CYS A 13 -33.01 0.35 4.87
N VAL A 14 -33.41 -0.93 4.80
CA VAL A 14 -32.48 -2.06 4.84
C VAL A 14 -31.53 -2.01 3.64
N TYR A 15 -32.06 -1.75 2.44
CA TYR A 15 -31.25 -1.64 1.22
C TYR A 15 -30.22 -0.52 1.32
N VAL A 16 -30.60 0.67 1.80
CA VAL A 16 -29.69 1.81 1.97
C VAL A 16 -28.60 1.47 2.99
N VAL A 17 -28.95 0.84 4.12
CA VAL A 17 -27.96 0.44 5.15
C VAL A 17 -26.98 -0.58 4.59
N VAL A 18 -27.46 -1.59 3.85
CA VAL A 18 -26.61 -2.59 3.20
C VAL A 18 -25.68 -1.95 2.18
N LEU A 19 -26.18 -1.01 1.37
CA LEU A 19 -25.40 -0.32 0.35
C LEU A 19 -24.29 0.54 0.99
N ILE A 20 -24.60 1.24 2.10
CA ILE A 20 -23.61 1.98 2.88
C ILE A 20 -22.53 1.03 3.44
N LEU A 21 -22.91 -0.12 4.00
CA LEU A 21 -21.95 -1.10 4.50
C LEU A 21 -21.01 -1.61 3.40
N ILE A 22 -21.54 -1.90 2.20
CA ILE A 22 -20.73 -2.31 1.05
C ILE A 22 -19.74 -1.21 0.66
N ILE A 23 -20.17 0.05 0.61
CA ILE A 23 -19.29 1.19 0.30
C ILE A 23 -18.18 1.30 1.34
N ILE A 24 -18.49 1.18 2.63
CA ILE A 24 -17.50 1.23 3.71
C ILE A 24 -16.46 0.11 3.54
N VAL A 25 -16.91 -1.12 3.28
CA VAL A 25 -16.00 -2.26 3.07
C VAL A 25 -15.09 -2.04 1.88
N LEU A 26 -15.63 -1.59 0.75
CA LEU A 26 -14.84 -1.28 -0.46
C LEU A 26 -13.83 -0.16 -0.19
N TYR A 27 -14.24 0.90 0.51
CA TYR A 27 -13.36 2.01 0.86
C TYR A 27 -12.19 1.55 1.74
N VAL A 28 -12.47 0.76 2.79
CA VAL A 28 -11.43 0.19 3.66
C VAL A 28 -10.49 -0.73 2.89
N ALA A 29 -11.02 -1.59 2.01
CA ALA A 29 -10.21 -2.46 1.17
C ALA A 29 -9.27 -1.65 0.26
N LEU A 30 -9.79 -0.60 -0.40
CA LEU A 30 -9.00 0.29 -1.25
C LEU A 30 -7.91 1.00 -0.45
N TYR A 31 -8.28 1.54 0.71
CA TYR A 31 -7.34 2.21 1.63
C TYR A 31 -6.20 1.27 2.04
N LEU A 32 -6.52 0.03 2.43
CA LEU A 32 -5.53 -0.97 2.81
C LEU A 32 -4.61 -1.34 1.65
N ILE A 33 -5.13 -1.44 0.42
CA ILE A 33 -4.31 -1.70 -0.77
C ILE A 33 -3.31 -0.57 -1.01
N LEU A 34 -3.76 0.69 -0.91
CA LEU A 34 -2.90 1.86 -1.11
C LEU A 34 -1.84 1.98 -0.02
N VAL A 35 -2.21 1.80 1.25
CA VAL A 35 -1.27 1.85 2.37
C VAL A 35 -0.25 0.71 2.30
N ARG A 36 -0.67 -0.49 1.89
CA ARG A 36 0.25 -1.63 1.67
C ARG A 36 1.21 -1.40 0.51
N ARG A 37 0.89 -0.49 -0.42
CA ARG A 37 1.79 -0.15 -1.53
C ARG A 37 2.95 0.76 -1.14
N LYS A 38 3.08 1.23 0.11
CA LYS A 38 4.21 2.08 0.56
C LYS A 38 5.53 1.67 -0.10
N GLU A 39 6.00 2.52 -1.00
CA GLU A 39 7.25 2.31 -1.72
C GLU A 39 8.40 2.57 -0.75
N VAL A 40 9.43 1.74 -0.84
CA VAL A 40 10.60 1.88 0.02
C VAL A 40 11.43 3.03 -0.54
N ARG A 41 11.63 4.06 0.27
CA ARG A 41 12.47 5.21 -0.07
C ARG A 41 13.79 5.10 0.69
N MET A 42 14.91 5.25 -0.01
CA MET A 42 16.26 5.15 0.54
C MET A 42 17.09 6.34 0.08
N PHE A 43 18.04 6.76 0.91
CA PHE A 43 19.01 7.77 0.52
C PHE A 43 19.95 7.21 -0.55
N CYS A 44 20.09 7.95 -1.65
CA CYS A 44 21.03 7.61 -2.71
C CYS A 44 22.30 8.45 -2.53
N ASP A 45 23.42 7.83 -2.17
CA ASP A 45 24.71 8.54 -2.03
C ASP A 45 25.16 9.20 -3.35
N TYR A 46 24.73 8.66 -4.50
CA TYR A 46 25.08 9.21 -5.82
C TYR A 46 24.22 10.44 -6.19
N CYS A 47 22.94 10.44 -5.82
CA CYS A 47 22.05 11.58 -6.09
C CYS A 47 22.06 12.64 -4.98
N GLY A 48 22.55 12.29 -3.79
CA GLY A 48 22.49 13.15 -2.60
C GLY A 48 21.09 13.35 -2.02
N GLU A 49 20.11 12.52 -2.39
CA GLU A 49 18.72 12.68 -1.96
C GLU A 49 18.02 11.32 -1.73
N THR A 50 16.97 11.33 -0.91
CA THR A 50 16.10 10.19 -0.68
C THR A 50 15.20 9.93 -1.89
N ARG A 51 15.41 8.79 -2.55
CA ARG A 51 14.69 8.39 -3.76
C ARG A 51 14.02 7.03 -3.57
N ILE A 52 13.14 6.68 -4.50
CA ILE A 52 12.47 5.37 -4.50
C ILE A 52 13.50 4.30 -4.86
N ALA A 53 13.53 3.24 -4.04
CA ALA A 53 14.35 2.07 -4.28
C ALA A 53 13.55 1.04 -5.08
N ILE A 54 14.15 0.55 -6.16
CA ILE A 54 13.59 -0.49 -7.03
C ILE A 54 14.53 -1.68 -7.08
N SER A 55 14.03 -2.82 -7.54
CA SER A 55 14.83 -4.04 -7.67
C SER A 55 15.73 -3.98 -8.90
N ASP A 56 16.95 -4.45 -8.78
CA ASP A 56 17.86 -4.70 -9.91
C ASP A 56 17.32 -5.69 -10.96
N CYS A 57 16.50 -6.67 -10.54
CA CYS A 57 15.98 -7.69 -11.44
C CYS A 57 14.86 -7.21 -12.38
N CYS A 58 13.71 -6.79 -11.83
CA CYS A 58 12.52 -6.45 -12.61
C CYS A 58 12.24 -4.94 -12.70
N ASN A 59 13.16 -4.10 -12.20
CA ASN A 59 12.94 -2.65 -12.09
C ASN A 59 11.63 -2.27 -11.36
N ALA A 60 11.17 -3.16 -10.47
CA ALA A 60 9.91 -3.05 -9.76
C ALA A 60 10.14 -2.58 -8.31
N PRO A 61 9.15 -1.98 -7.64
CA PRO A 61 9.29 -1.58 -6.25
C PRO A 61 9.63 -2.78 -5.35
N ILE A 62 10.55 -2.57 -4.42
CA ILE A 62 10.97 -3.60 -3.47
C ILE A 62 10.08 -3.61 -2.23
N LYS A 63 10.15 -4.73 -1.50
CA LYS A 63 9.55 -4.92 -0.18
C LYS A 63 10.66 -5.30 0.79
N VAL A 64 10.74 -4.59 1.92
CA VAL A 64 11.68 -4.94 2.99
C VAL A 64 11.05 -6.03 3.86
N LYS A 65 11.76 -7.15 4.07
CA LYS A 65 11.37 -8.22 4.98
C LYS A 65 12.54 -8.53 5.91
N GLY A 66 12.55 -7.87 7.08
CA GLY A 66 13.70 -7.90 7.99
C GLY A 66 14.89 -7.16 7.39
N ILE A 67 16.01 -7.86 7.20
CA ILE A 67 17.23 -7.33 6.55
C ILE A 67 17.26 -7.58 5.03
N ARG A 68 16.29 -8.31 4.48
CA ARG A 68 16.25 -8.68 3.05
C ARG A 68 15.34 -7.76 2.26
N TYR A 69 15.75 -7.50 1.02
CA TYR A 69 15.01 -6.76 0.02
C TYR A 69 14.47 -7.74 -1.01
N ILE A 70 13.14 -7.75 -1.18
CA ILE A 70 12.45 -8.70 -2.06
C ILE A 70 11.78 -7.90 -3.18
N CYS A 71 12.00 -8.30 -4.42
CA CYS A 71 11.29 -7.73 -5.56
C CYS A 71 9.79 -8.04 -5.47
N ARG A 72 8.90 -7.04 -5.54
CA ARG A 72 7.45 -7.29 -5.51
C ARG A 72 6.92 -8.01 -6.75
N ALA A 73 7.62 -7.92 -7.88
CA ALA A 73 7.16 -8.53 -9.14
C ALA A 73 7.47 -10.03 -9.17
N CYS A 74 8.71 -10.44 -8.86
CA CYS A 74 9.13 -11.83 -8.98
C CYS A 74 9.31 -12.55 -7.63
N GLY A 75 9.26 -11.85 -6.51
CA GLY A 75 9.40 -12.43 -5.16
C GLY A 75 10.81 -12.89 -4.80
N LYS A 76 11.81 -12.65 -5.66
CA LYS A 76 13.22 -13.00 -5.39
C LYS A 76 13.90 -11.94 -4.52
N ASP A 77 14.90 -12.38 -3.77
CA ASP A 77 15.84 -11.47 -3.12
C ASP A 77 16.53 -10.63 -4.21
N ALA A 78 16.53 -9.32 -4.03
CA ALA A 78 16.96 -8.35 -5.04
C ALA A 78 17.62 -7.16 -4.35
N GLU A 79 18.63 -6.56 -4.98
CA GLU A 79 19.32 -5.43 -4.37
C GLU A 79 18.58 -4.11 -4.65
N PRO A 80 18.49 -3.20 -3.67
CA PRO A 80 17.88 -1.90 -3.86
C PRO A 80 18.77 -1.02 -4.76
N ILE A 81 18.22 -0.57 -5.88
CA ILE A 81 18.84 0.41 -6.76
C ILE A 81 17.98 1.67 -6.85
N CYS A 82 18.63 2.79 -7.14
CA CYS A 82 17.93 4.06 -7.34
C CYS A 82 17.07 4.03 -8.59
N ALA A 83 15.80 4.44 -8.48
CA ALA A 83 14.92 4.55 -9.64
C ALA A 83 15.39 5.54 -10.72
N VAL A 84 16.23 6.52 -10.33
CA VAL A 84 16.72 7.58 -11.22
C VAL A 84 18.09 7.22 -11.79
N CYS A 85 19.12 7.15 -10.95
CA CYS A 85 20.50 6.95 -11.40
C CYS A 85 20.90 5.48 -11.57
N ARG A 86 20.02 4.53 -11.21
CA ARG A 86 20.26 3.07 -11.23
C ARG A 86 21.49 2.60 -10.44
N HIS A 87 22.06 3.46 -9.61
CA HIS A 87 23.15 3.09 -8.72
C HIS A 87 22.62 2.30 -7.52
N ARG A 88 23.41 1.37 -7.00
CA ARG A 88 23.05 0.60 -5.80
C ARG A 88 22.91 1.55 -4.61
N MET A 89 21.81 1.38 -3.88
CA MET A 89 21.56 2.11 -2.64
C MET A 89 22.05 1.24 -1.48
N GLY A 90 23.00 1.74 -0.70
CA GLY A 90 23.49 1.05 0.49
C GLY A 90 22.54 1.21 1.68
N VAL A 91 22.55 0.23 2.59
CA VAL A 91 21.82 0.30 3.86
C VAL A 91 22.65 1.11 4.85
N LYS A 92 22.55 2.44 4.81
CA LYS A 92 22.77 3.22 6.03
C LYS A 92 21.49 3.10 6.83
N GLU A 93 21.54 2.40 7.96
CA GLU A 93 20.41 2.07 8.85
C GLU A 93 19.29 3.12 8.81
N TYR A 94 18.28 2.91 7.96
CA TYR A 94 17.10 3.76 7.97
C TYR A 94 16.19 3.24 9.08
N GLY A 95 16.26 3.97 10.19
CA GLY A 95 15.65 3.64 11.46
C GLY A 95 14.17 3.30 11.40
N ARG A 96 13.74 2.67 12.50
CA ARG A 96 12.36 2.68 12.98
C ARG A 96 11.78 4.09 12.86
N ILE A 97 11.03 4.38 11.81
CA ILE A 97 10.09 5.48 11.80
C ILE A 97 8.73 4.87 11.50
N GLY A 98 8.04 4.48 12.58
CA GLY A 98 6.75 3.82 12.48
C GLY A 98 6.28 3.17 13.76
N HIS A 99 6.48 3.80 14.92
CA HIS A 99 5.57 3.58 16.05
C HIS A 99 5.15 4.95 16.56
N GLY A 100 3.96 5.37 16.13
CA GLY A 100 3.22 6.40 16.85
C GLY A 100 2.70 5.79 18.15
N LYS A 101 3.12 6.36 19.26
CA LYS A 101 2.28 6.90 20.34
C LYS A 101 3.20 7.59 21.34
#